data_AF-X8DSL8-F1
#
_entry.id   AF-X8DSL8-F1
#
_cell.length_a   1.000
_cell.length_b   1.000
_cell.length_c   1.000
_cell.angle_alpha   90.00
_cell.angle_beta   90.00
_cell.angle_gamma   90.00
#
_symmetry.space_group_name_H-M   'P 1'
#
loop_
_entity.id
_entity.type
_entity.pdbx_description
1 polymer ?
#
loop_
_entity_poly.entity_id
_entity_poly.type
_entity_poly.pdbx_seq_one_letter_code
_entity_poly.pdbx_strand_id
1 'polypeptide(L)' 'MVAVAIIGIGCRFPGGIGDAESFWNFVLHKGDAVADIPKDRWDADKYYDPDPDTRAGCIHAGVVF' A
#
# COMPACT_ATOMS: atom_id res chain seq x y z
N MET A 1 9.69 1.06 36.64
CA MET A 1 9.28 0.99 35.22
C MET A 1 9.13 2.42 34.74
N VAL A 2 9.75 2.80 33.62
CA VAL A 2 9.60 4.15 33.06
C VAL A 2 8.75 4.08 31.80
N ALA A 3 7.73 4.94 31.71
CA ALA A 3 6.85 5.01 30.56
C ALA A 3 7.47 5.89 29.46
N VAL A 4 7.12 5.59 28.20
CA VAL A 4 7.50 6.37 27.01
C VAL A 4 6.23 6.89 26.36
N ALA A 5 6.27 8.12 25.85
CA ALA A 5 5.16 8.75 25.15
C ALA A 5 5.46 8.87 23.65
N ILE A 6 4.42 8.74 22.82
CA ILE A 6 4.45 9.09 21.41
C ILE A 6 4.05 10.57 21.30
N ILE A 7 4.95 11.41 20.83
CA ILE A 7 4.74 12.87 20.71
C ILE A 7 4.47 13.34 19.27
N GLY A 8 4.51 12.42 18.31
CA GLY A 8 4.27 12.73 16.90
C GLY A 8 4.43 11.51 16.00
N ILE A 9 4.01 11.66 14.75
CA ILE A 9 4.10 10.67 13.68
C ILE A 9 4.42 11.38 12.35
N GLY A 10 5.24 10.75 11.51
CA GLY A 10 5.42 11.15 10.12
C GLY A 10 4.60 10.22 9.22
N CYS A 11 3.88 10.79 8.25
CA CYS A 11 2.96 10.04 7.40
C CYS A 11 3.36 10.17 5.93
N ARG A 12 3.42 9.02 5.25
CA ARG A 12 3.44 8.93 3.79
C ARG A 12 2.83 7.58 3.44
N PHE A 13 1.51 7.58 3.36
CA PHE A 13 0.74 6.40 3.08
C PHE A 13 0.14 6.45 1.66
N PRO A 14 -0.26 5.30 1.13
CA PRO A 14 -0.98 5.16 -0.14
C PRO A 14 -2.32 5.90 -0.11
N GLY A 15 -2.93 6.10 -1.29
CA GLY A 15 -4.17 6.90 -1.40
C GLY A 15 -3.96 8.41 -1.20
N GLY A 16 -2.73 8.91 -1.32
CA GLY A 16 -2.40 10.34 -1.23
C GLY A 16 -2.29 10.89 0.20
N ILE A 17 -2.20 10.01 1.21
CA ILE A 17 -2.20 10.38 2.63
C ILE A 17 -0.80 10.85 3.05
N GLY A 18 -0.64 12.16 3.25
CA GLY A 18 0.66 12.78 3.57
C GLY A 18 0.83 13.28 5.01
N ASP A 19 -0.20 13.16 5.84
CA ASP A 19 -0.21 13.73 7.19
C ASP A 19 -1.09 12.91 8.16
N ALA A 20 -0.98 13.23 9.46
CA ALA A 20 -1.65 12.50 10.53
C ALA A 20 -3.17 12.65 10.53
N GLU A 21 -3.70 13.81 10.11
CA GLU A 21 -5.14 14.08 10.06
C GLU A 21 -5.78 13.28 8.92
N SER A 22 -5.17 13.34 7.74
CA SER A 22 -5.57 12.56 6.57
C SER A 22 -5.55 11.06 6.87
N PHE A 23 -4.50 10.57 7.55
CA PHE A 23 -4.39 9.17 7.97
C PHE A 23 -5.50 8.79 8.94
N TRP A 24 -5.74 9.60 9.97
CA TRP A 24 -6.77 9.33 10.97
C TRP A 24 -8.16 9.29 10.35
N ASN A 25 -8.47 10.25 9.49
CA ASN A 25 -9.73 10.29 8.75
C ASN A 25 -9.90 9.05 7.86
N PHE A 26 -8.85 8.64 7.13
CA PHE A 26 -8.89 7.46 6.28
C PHE A 26 -9.21 6.18 7.09
N VAL A 27 -8.57 6.00 8.24
CA VAL A 27 -8.81 4.84 9.13
C VAL A 27 -10.23 4.85 9.68
N LEU A 28 -10.72 6.00 10.15
CA LEU A 28 -12.08 6.12 10.68
C LEU A 28 -13.15 5.77 9.64
N HIS A 29 -12.91 6.15 8.39
CA HIS A 29 -13.82 5.87 7.28
C HIS A 29 -13.59 4.49 6.64
N LYS A 30 -12.67 3.68 7.17
CA LYS A 30 -12.30 2.35 6.65
C LYS A 30 -11.95 2.40 5.15
N GLY A 31 -11.17 3.40 4.76
CA GLY A 31 -10.76 3.55 3.37
C GLY A 31 -9.96 2.35 2.86
N ASP A 32 -10.05 2.09 1.56
CA ASP A 32 -9.21 1.14 0.83
C ASP A 32 -8.28 1.94 -0.09
N ALA A 33 -6.97 1.74 0.09
CA ALA A 33 -5.93 2.41 -0.69
C ALA A 33 -5.22 1.46 -1.65
N VAL A 34 -5.64 0.19 -1.70
CA VAL A 34 -5.12 -0.79 -2.64
C VAL A 34 -5.51 -0.35 -4.05
N ALA A 35 -4.52 -0.25 -4.92
CA ALA A 35 -4.71 0.16 -6.31
C ALA A 35 -3.82 -0.66 -7.24
N ASP A 36 -4.15 -0.69 -8.52
CA ASP A 36 -3.27 -1.31 -9.52
C ASP A 36 -1.90 -0.63 -9.57
N ILE A 37 -0.87 -1.41 -9.93
CA ILE A 37 0.49 -0.89 -10.12
C ILE A 37 0.46 0.17 -11.23
N PRO A 38 0.90 1.42 -10.95
CA PRO A 38 0.99 2.44 -11.97
C PRO A 38 1.95 2.05 -13.10
N LYS A 39 1.53 2.25 -14.36
CA LYS A 39 2.30 1.87 -15.57
C LYS A 39 3.64 2.59 -15.70
N ASP A 40 3.79 3.74 -15.05
CA ASP A 40 5.02 4.53 -15.00
C ASP A 40 6.06 4.00 -14.00
N ARG A 41 5.68 3.06 -13.11
CA ARG A 41 6.62 2.40 -12.19
C ARG A 41 7.38 1.29 -12.89
N TRP A 42 6.65 0.36 -13.51
CA TRP A 42 7.11 -0.79 -14.27
C TRP A 42 5.91 -1.51 -14.92
N ASP A 43 6.19 -2.33 -15.93
CA ASP A 43 5.18 -3.05 -16.71
C ASP A 43 4.78 -4.35 -16.01
N ALA A 44 3.84 -4.25 -15.07
CA ALA A 44 3.35 -5.36 -14.25
C ALA A 44 2.64 -6.45 -15.08
N ASP A 45 1.99 -6.08 -16.19
CA ASP A 45 1.25 -7.00 -17.05
C ASP A 45 2.17 -8.08 -17.66
N LYS A 46 3.45 -7.77 -17.87
CA LYS A 46 4.46 -8.75 -18.32
C LYS A 46 4.74 -9.87 -17.33
N TYR A 47 4.40 -9.68 -16.07
CA TYR A 47 4.74 -10.57 -14.96
C TYR A 47 3.49 -11.08 -14.24
N TYR A 48 2.29 -10.73 -14.67
CA TYR A 48 1.06 -11.24 -14.07
C TYR A 48 0.67 -12.58 -14.68
N ASP A 49 0.48 -13.59 -13.84
CA ASP A 49 -0.11 -14.88 -14.21
C ASP A 49 -1.20 -15.24 -13.17
N PRO A 50 -2.45 -15.48 -13.59
CA PRO A 50 -3.52 -15.85 -12.68
C PRO A 50 -3.34 -17.25 -12.07
N ASP A 51 -2.54 -18.13 -12.67
CA ASP A 51 -2.24 -19.47 -12.14
C ASP A 51 -1.09 -19.38 -11.10
N PRO A 52 -1.37 -19.65 -9.81
CA PRO A 52 -0.36 -19.61 -8.76
C PRO A 52 0.70 -20.71 -8.88
N ASP A 53 0.46 -21.76 -9.68
CA ASP A 53 1.38 -22.90 -9.87
C ASP A 53 2.38 -22.67 -11.03
N THR A 54 2.29 -21.55 -11.75
CA THR A 54 3.25 -21.18 -12.79
C THR A 54 4.63 -20.85 -12.20
N ARG A 55 5.72 -21.29 -12.87
CA ARG A 55 7.11 -21.17 -12.38
C ARG A 55 7.52 -19.74 -12.01
N ALA A 56 8.39 -19.65 -11.01
CA ALA A 56 8.91 -18.45 -10.35
C ALA A 56 9.17 -17.25 -11.28
N GLY A 57 8.52 -16.13 -10.97
CA GLY A 57 8.64 -14.85 -11.69
C GLY A 57 7.33 -14.07 -11.76
N CYS A 58 6.20 -14.71 -11.45
CA CYS A 58 4.88 -14.11 -11.61
C CYS A 58 4.38 -13.42 -10.32
N ILE A 59 3.84 -12.22 -10.45
CA ILE A 59 3.11 -11.51 -9.39
C ILE A 59 1.64 -11.93 -9.43
N HIS A 60 1.12 -12.46 -8.33
CA HIS A 60 -0.26 -12.96 -8.24
C HIS A 60 -1.31 -11.85 -8.08
N ALA A 61 -0.88 -10.65 -7.71
CA ALA A 61 -1.75 -9.48 -7.57
C ALA A 61 -0.98 -8.24 -8.05
N GLY A 62 -1.41 -7.67 -9.18
CA GLY A 62 -0.81 -6.47 -9.78
C GLY A 62 -1.13 -5.18 -9.03
N VAL A 63 -1.14 -5.22 -7.69
CA VAL A 63 -1.57 -4.11 -6.84
C VAL A 63 -0.42 -3.55 -6.01
N VAL A 64 -0.45 -2.24 -5.77
CA VAL A 64 0.32 -1.56 -4.74
C VAL A 64 -0.56 -1.34 -3.52
N PHE A 65 0.03 -1.54 -2.35
CA PHE A 65 -0.59 -1.17 -1.08
C PHE A 65 -0.47 0.31 -0.86
#